data_AF-A0A9X0QDT5-F1
#
_entry.id   AF-A0A9X0QDT5-F1
#
_cell.length_a   1.000
_cell.length_b   1.000
_cell.length_c   1.000
_cell.angle_alpha   90.00
_cell.angle_beta   90.00
_cell.angle_gamma   90.00
#
_symmetry.space_group_name_H-M   'P 1'
#
loop_
_entity.id
_entity.type
_entity.pdbx_description
1 polymer ?
#
loop_
_entity_poly.entity_id
_entity_poly.type
_entity_poly.pdbx_seq_one_letter_code
_entity_poly.pdbx_strand_id
1 'polypeptide(L)'
;MNTTVIHQVLAETQAGKLVFPEVVRRLSEVGVESYLCDLATGAETFYMSDGTTHAEKTTLPLSPIAEQFSASGIVAAIRGAQSDTIRYPEFMKRSAAAGIIAYWAFLTGKKVIYFGRKGESHVEEFRRPTN
;
A
#
# COMPACT_ATOMS: atom_id res chain seq x y z
N MET A 1 -0.57 -5.84 -20.42
CA MET A 1 -1.02 -5.26 -19.14
C MET A 1 -2.54 -5.29 -19.05
N ASN A 2 -3.12 -5.95 -18.05
CA ASN A 2 -4.57 -5.98 -17.82
C ASN A 2 -4.96 -4.88 -16.81
N THR A 3 -5.14 -3.66 -17.29
CA THR A 3 -5.45 -2.49 -16.45
C THR A 3 -6.84 -2.57 -15.82
N THR A 4 -7.78 -3.32 -16.40
CA THR A 4 -9.13 -3.53 -15.83
C THR A 4 -9.07 -4.21 -14.47
N VAL A 5 -8.21 -5.24 -14.32
CA VAL A 5 -8.04 -5.92 -13.03
C VAL A 5 -7.38 -5.01 -12.00
N ILE A 6 -6.35 -4.23 -12.41
CA ILE A 6 -5.69 -3.27 -11.53
C ILE A 6 -6.71 -2.25 -11.00
N HIS A 7 -7.50 -1.66 -11.90
CA HIS A 7 -8.55 -0.72 -11.55
C HIS A 7 -9.58 -1.30 -10.57
N GLN A 8 -10.04 -2.52 -10.83
CA GLN A 8 -11.02 -3.18 -9.97
C GLN A 8 -10.46 -3.50 -8.58
N VAL A 9 -9.24 -4.03 -8.51
CA VAL A 9 -8.55 -4.30 -7.24
C VAL A 9 -8.41 -3.02 -6.45
N LEU A 10 -8.03 -1.92 -7.11
CA LEU A 10 -7.86 -0.63 -6.49
C LEU A 10 -9.18 -0.10 -5.93
N ALA A 11 -10.25 -0.12 -6.72
CA ALA A 11 -11.58 0.32 -6.30
C ALA A 11 -12.11 -0.50 -5.10
N GLU A 12 -11.95 -1.82 -5.12
CA GLU A 12 -12.39 -2.69 -4.02
C GLU A 12 -11.52 -2.54 -2.76
N THR A 13 -10.22 -2.31 -2.94
CA THR A 13 -9.29 -1.98 -1.84
C THR A 13 -9.70 -0.66 -1.19
N GLN A 14 -9.92 0.39 -1.98
CA GLN A 14 -10.37 1.69 -1.48
C GLN A 14 -11.76 1.64 -0.83
N ALA A 15 -12.64 0.73 -1.28
CA ALA A 15 -13.92 0.48 -0.62
C ALA A 15 -13.79 -0.36 0.66
N GLY A 16 -12.58 -0.79 1.05
CA GLY A 16 -12.32 -1.60 2.23
C GLY A 16 -12.78 -3.06 2.10
N LYS A 17 -13.06 -3.54 0.89
CA LYS A 17 -13.60 -4.88 0.62
C LYS A 17 -12.53 -5.97 0.57
N LEU A 18 -11.28 -5.60 0.27
CA LEU A 18 -10.17 -6.55 0.15
C LEU A 18 -9.25 -6.48 1.38
N VAL A 19 -8.74 -7.65 1.77
CA VAL A 19 -7.60 -7.77 2.68
C VAL A 19 -6.30 -7.77 1.87
N PHE A 20 -5.20 -7.36 2.50
CA PHE A 20 -3.92 -7.21 1.81
C PHE A 20 -3.43 -8.48 1.07
N PRO A 21 -3.52 -9.71 1.63
CA PRO A 21 -3.12 -10.92 0.89
C PRO A 21 -3.88 -11.12 -0.43
N GLU A 22 -5.15 -10.73 -0.48
CA GLU A 22 -5.98 -10.83 -1.69
C GLU A 22 -5.59 -9.79 -2.73
N VAL A 23 -5.23 -8.58 -2.30
CA VAL A 23 -4.67 -7.54 -3.18
C VAL A 23 -3.37 -8.04 -3.81
N VAL A 24 -2.44 -8.58 -3.00
CA VAL A 24 -1.17 -9.14 -3.47
C VAL A 24 -1.43 -10.23 -4.52
N ARG A 25 -2.31 -11.20 -4.23
CA ARG A 25 -2.64 -12.30 -5.13
C ARG A 25 -3.13 -11.79 -6.49
N ARG A 26 -4.17 -10.93 -6.50
CA ARG A 26 -4.81 -10.46 -7.72
C ARG A 26 -3.91 -9.57 -8.58
N LEU A 27 -3.10 -8.72 -7.96
CA LEU A 27 -2.15 -7.88 -8.70
C LEU A 27 -1.00 -8.72 -9.30
N SER A 28 -0.49 -9.70 -8.54
CA SER A 28 0.53 -10.62 -9.05
C SER A 28 0.03 -11.47 -10.23
N GLU A 29 -1.23 -11.89 -10.23
CA GLU A 29 -1.85 -12.65 -11.34
C GLU A 29 -1.86 -11.89 -12.67
N VAL A 30 -1.84 -10.56 -12.65
CA VAL A 30 -1.80 -9.72 -13.86
C VAL A 30 -0.41 -9.17 -14.16
N GLY A 31 0.62 -9.65 -13.47
CA GLY A 31 2.02 -9.34 -13.75
C GLY A 31 2.58 -8.10 -13.07
N VAL A 32 1.91 -7.57 -12.04
CA VAL A 32 2.45 -6.47 -11.22
C VAL A 32 3.58 -7.01 -10.34
N GLU A 33 4.77 -6.43 -10.48
CA GLU A 33 5.93 -6.75 -9.62
C GLU A 33 5.93 -5.93 -8.34
N SER A 34 5.59 -4.65 -8.47
CA SER A 34 5.54 -3.73 -7.36
C SER A 34 4.60 -2.56 -7.66
N TYR A 35 4.20 -1.83 -6.63
CA TYR A 35 3.50 -0.56 -6.82
C TYR A 35 3.89 0.45 -5.74
N LEU A 36 3.97 1.72 -6.14
CA LEU A 36 4.21 2.86 -5.28
C LEU A 36 2.89 3.58 -5.04
N CYS A 37 2.50 3.72 -3.77
CA CYS A 37 1.39 4.55 -3.35
C CYS A 37 1.92 5.85 -2.76
N ASP A 38 1.62 6.97 -3.42
CA ASP A 38 1.94 8.32 -2.98
C ASP A 38 0.75 8.90 -2.22
N LEU A 39 0.88 9.03 -0.90
CA LEU A 39 -0.16 9.55 -0.03
C LEU A 39 -0.31 11.07 -0.17
N ALA A 40 0.74 11.76 -0.61
CA ALA A 40 0.74 13.21 -0.75
C ALA A 40 -0.05 13.67 -1.98
N THR A 41 0.05 12.92 -3.08
CA THR A 41 -0.67 13.24 -4.34
C THR A 41 -1.88 12.37 -4.60
N GLY A 42 -2.02 11.24 -3.88
CA GLY A 42 -3.04 10.24 -4.14
C GLY A 42 -2.79 9.43 -5.42
N ALA A 43 -1.54 9.37 -5.89
CA ALA A 43 -1.17 8.59 -7.06
C ALA A 43 -0.75 7.17 -6.67
N GLU A 44 -1.16 6.18 -7.44
CA GLU A 44 -0.70 4.80 -7.32
C GLU A 44 -0.11 4.33 -8.64
N THR A 45 1.19 4.05 -8.65
CA THR A 45 1.94 3.63 -9.84
C THR A 45 2.30 2.17 -9.71
N PHE A 46 1.80 1.36 -10.65
CA PHE A 46 2.05 -0.07 -10.77
C PHE A 46 3.17 -0.32 -11.77
N TYR A 47 4.13 -1.17 -11.39
CA TYR A 47 5.29 -1.56 -12.19
C TYR A 47 5.15 -3.02 -12.59
N MET A 48 5.19 -3.25 -13.89
CA MET A 48 5.00 -4.57 -14.51
C MET A 48 6.35 -5.26 -14.74
N SER A 49 6.35 -6.59 -14.86
CA SER A 49 7.56 -7.38 -15.10
C SER A 49 8.23 -7.15 -16.46
N ASP A 50 7.51 -6.55 -17.42
CA ASP A 50 8.05 -6.16 -18.72
C ASP A 50 8.63 -4.72 -18.72
N GLY A 51 8.70 -4.08 -17.56
CA GLY A 51 9.19 -2.71 -17.40
C GLY A 51 8.17 -1.62 -17.73
N THR A 52 6.96 -1.97 -18.17
CA THR A 52 5.88 -1.00 -18.35
C THR A 52 5.32 -0.53 -17.00
N THR A 53 4.67 0.63 -17.01
CA THR A 53 4.01 1.18 -15.82
C THR A 53 2.59 1.61 -16.12
N HIS A 54 1.75 1.59 -15.08
CA HIS A 54 0.38 2.09 -15.11
C HIS A 54 0.12 2.91 -13.86
N ALA A 55 -0.49 4.09 -14.01
CA ALA A 55 -0.79 4.96 -12.89
C ALA A 55 -2.30 5.15 -12.77
N GLU A 56 -2.80 5.08 -11.53
CA GLU A 56 -4.17 5.42 -11.18
C GLU A 56 -4.19 6.46 -10.07
N LYS A 57 -5.31 7.20 -9.98
CA LYS A 57 -5.55 8.12 -8.87
C LYS A 57 -6.46 7.46 -7.85
N THR A 58 -6.14 7.65 -6.58
CA THR A 58 -7.02 7.28 -5.49
C THR A 58 -8.30 8.10 -5.53
N THR A 59 -9.41 7.46 -5.20
CA THR A 59 -10.72 8.11 -5.02
C THR A 59 -10.98 8.48 -3.56
N LEU A 60 -10.11 8.03 -2.65
CA LEU A 60 -10.19 8.37 -1.24
C LEU A 60 -9.79 9.83 -1.01
N PRO A 61 -10.42 10.54 -0.05
CA PRO A 61 -9.96 11.85 0.34
C PRO A 61 -8.56 11.76 0.97
N LEU A 62 -7.67 12.64 0.53
CA LEU A 62 -6.32 12.72 1.08
C LEU A 62 -6.38 13.21 2.53
N SER A 63 -5.67 12.50 3.41
CA SER A 63 -5.57 12.87 4.82
C SER A 63 -4.34 13.73 5.05
N PRO A 64 -4.38 14.73 5.95
CA PRO A 64 -3.20 15.51 6.31
C PRO A 64 -2.08 14.59 6.81
N ILE A 65 -0.89 14.76 6.23
CA ILE A 65 0.28 13.95 6.61
C ILE A 65 1.02 14.66 7.74
N ALA A 66 1.23 13.96 8.86
CA ALA A 66 1.97 14.47 9.99
C ALA A 66 3.42 14.84 9.60
N GLU A 67 3.98 15.85 10.27
CA GLU A 67 5.35 16.31 9.99
C GLU A 67 6.41 15.32 10.48
N GLN A 68 6.11 14.58 11.55
CA GLN A 68 7.02 13.67 12.22
C GLN A 68 6.68 12.24 11.84
N PHE A 69 7.71 11.48 11.47
CA PHE A 69 7.60 10.05 11.23
C PHE A 69 7.44 9.29 12.55
N SER A 70 6.50 8.34 12.57
CA SER A 70 6.24 7.47 13.72
C SER A 70 6.27 6.00 13.31
N ALA A 71 7.39 5.32 13.60
CA ALA A 71 7.53 3.88 13.36
C ALA A 71 6.47 3.07 14.13
N SER A 72 6.21 3.42 15.39
CA SER A 72 5.19 2.75 16.20
C SER A 72 3.77 3.00 15.66
N GLY A 73 3.51 4.21 15.13
CA GLY A 73 2.23 4.56 14.52
C GLY A 73 1.92 3.72 13.28
N ILE A 74 2.89 3.60 12.35
CA ILE A 74 2.69 2.77 11.16
C ILE A 74 2.61 1.28 11.51
N VAL A 75 3.42 0.79 12.46
CA VAL A 75 3.32 -0.60 12.94
C VAL A 75 1.93 -0.89 13.52
N ALA A 76 1.37 0.02 14.32
CA ALA A 76 0.02 -0.14 14.85
C ALA A 76 -1.05 -0.19 13.75
N ALA A 77 -0.93 0.63 12.71
CA ALA A 77 -1.81 0.58 11.54
C ALA A 77 -1.69 -0.76 10.78
N ILE A 78 -0.46 -1.23 10.53
CA ILE A 78 -0.20 -2.51 9.87
C ILE A 78 -0.82 -3.67 10.66
N ARG A 79 -0.56 -3.74 11.97
CA ARG A 79 -1.10 -4.81 12.82
C ARG A 79 -2.62 -4.77 12.86
N GLY A 80 -3.22 -3.59 12.90
CA GLY A 80 -4.67 -3.43 12.82
C GLY A 80 -5.26 -3.96 11.51
N ALA A 81 -4.60 -3.71 10.38
CA ALA A 81 -5.02 -4.24 9.08
C ALA A 81 -4.82 -5.76 8.97
N GLN A 82 -3.73 -6.28 9.52
CA GLN A 82 -3.45 -7.73 9.55
C GLN A 82 -4.44 -8.51 10.43
N SER A 83 -4.91 -7.90 11.53
CA SER A 83 -5.94 -8.48 12.40
C SER A 83 -7.37 -8.18 11.95
N ASP A 84 -7.54 -7.55 10.79
CA ASP A 84 -8.83 -7.16 10.22
C ASP A 84 -9.66 -6.18 11.07
N THR A 85 -9.02 -5.51 12.05
CA THR A 85 -9.66 -4.52 12.91
C THR A 85 -9.79 -3.14 12.25
N ILE A 86 -9.00 -2.88 11.21
CA ILE A 86 -9.15 -1.72 10.34
C ILE A 86 -9.07 -2.14 8.88
N ARG A 87 -9.80 -1.42 8.02
CA ARG A 87 -9.75 -1.59 6.55
C ARG A 87 -8.95 -0.47 5.90
N TYR A 88 -8.69 -0.61 4.61
CA TYR A 88 -7.79 0.25 3.84
C TYR A 88 -8.04 1.77 4.02
N PRO A 89 -9.28 2.31 4.01
CA PRO A 89 -9.50 3.74 4.24
C PRO A 89 -8.96 4.24 5.59
N GLU A 90 -9.16 3.45 6.64
CA GLU A 90 -8.66 3.78 7.98
C GLU A 90 -7.14 3.55 8.09
N PHE A 91 -6.63 2.51 7.42
CA PHE A 91 -5.18 2.30 7.30
C PHE A 91 -4.47 3.49 6.65
N MET A 92 -5.03 4.06 5.58
CA MET A 92 -4.46 5.23 4.90
C MET A 92 -4.46 6.47 5.79
N LYS A 93 -5.56 6.73 6.52
CA LYS A 93 -5.65 7.80 7.53
C LYS A 93 -4.57 7.66 8.60
N ARG A 94 -4.43 6.46 9.17
CA ARG A 94 -3.43 6.20 10.23
C ARG A 94 -2.00 6.28 9.72
N SER A 95 -1.76 5.85 8.47
CA SER A 95 -0.46 5.97 7.82
C SER A 95 -0.07 7.45 7.63
N ALA A 96 -0.99 8.29 7.14
CA ALA A 96 -0.77 9.73 7.04
C ALA A 96 -0.52 10.38 8.42
N ALA A 97 -1.29 10.00 9.45
CA ALA A 97 -1.09 10.46 10.82
C ALA A 97 0.24 10.00 11.44
N ALA A 98 0.82 8.89 10.95
CA ALA A 98 2.15 8.41 11.31
C ALA A 98 3.29 9.08 10.49
N GLY A 99 2.97 10.06 9.66
CA GLY A 99 3.95 10.81 8.86
C GLY A 99 4.43 10.09 7.60
N ILE A 100 3.70 9.06 7.15
CA ILE A 100 4.02 8.35 5.91
C ILE A 100 3.62 9.20 4.70
N ILE A 101 4.59 9.47 3.80
CA ILE A 101 4.36 10.18 2.54
C ILE A 101 4.12 9.25 1.36
N ALA A 102 4.70 8.05 1.41
CA ALA A 102 4.53 7.03 0.40
C ALA A 102 4.84 5.66 0.99
N TYR A 103 4.33 4.61 0.34
CA TYR A 103 4.85 3.26 0.53
C TYR A 103 5.02 2.55 -0.80
N TRP A 104 6.01 1.66 -0.86
CA TRP A 104 6.27 0.83 -2.03
C TRP A 104 6.11 -0.64 -1.63
N ALA A 105 5.11 -1.30 -2.19
CA ALA A 105 4.89 -2.72 -2.03
C ALA A 105 5.59 -3.48 -3.16
N PHE A 106 6.58 -4.28 -2.82
CA PHE A 106 7.28 -5.18 -3.73
C PHE A 106 6.65 -6.57 -3.61
N LEU A 107 5.77 -6.92 -4.54
CA LEU A 107 5.00 -8.16 -4.48
C LEU A 107 5.89 -9.38 -4.70
N THR A 108 6.74 -9.33 -5.73
CA THR A 108 7.73 -10.38 -6.03
C THR A 108 8.86 -10.41 -5.00
N GLY A 109 9.24 -9.24 -4.50
CA GLY A 109 10.23 -9.06 -3.42
C GLY A 109 9.71 -9.35 -2.01
N LYS A 110 8.40 -9.61 -1.86
CA LYS A 110 7.71 -9.97 -0.61
C LYS A 110 7.94 -9.00 0.56
N LYS A 111 7.91 -7.69 0.29
CA LYS A 111 8.03 -6.66 1.33
C LYS A 111 7.32 -5.37 0.98
N VAL A 112 6.97 -4.58 2.00
CA VAL A 112 6.54 -3.18 1.85
C VAL A 112 7.55 -2.29 2.55
N ILE A 113 7.89 -1.17 1.92
CA ILE A 113 8.69 -0.11 2.52
C ILE A 113 7.83 1.14 2.64
N TYR A 114 7.73 1.68 3.84
CA TYR A 114 7.02 2.93 4.15
C TYR A 114 8.04 4.04 4.33
N PHE A 115 7.76 5.23 3.79
CA PHE A 115 8.71 6.36 3.75
C PHE A 115 8.16 7.58 4.48
N GLY A 116 9.01 8.20 5.31
CA GLY A 116 8.83 9.52 5.89
C GLY A 116 9.46 10.61 5.03
N ARG A 117 9.07 11.87 5.26
CA ARG A 117 9.49 13.01 4.42
C ARG A 117 10.96 13.42 4.54
N LYS A 118 11.70 12.91 5.53
CA LYS A 118 13.13 13.22 5.73
C LYS A 118 14.02 12.00 5.45
N GLY A 119 13.49 10.99 4.76
CA GLY A 119 14.20 9.75 4.43
C GLY A 119 14.07 8.67 5.51
N GLU A 120 13.23 8.87 6.53
CA GLU A 120 12.89 7.81 7.47
C GLU A 120 12.18 6.66 6.76
N SER A 121 12.34 5.43 7.25
CA SER A 121 11.60 4.30 6.69
C SER A 121 11.25 3.22 7.70
N HIS A 122 10.23 2.45 7.35
CA HIS A 122 9.87 1.20 8.03
C HIS A 122 9.68 0.11 6.98
N VAL A 123 10.19 -1.09 7.23
CA VAL A 123 10.08 -2.23 6.33
C VAL A 123 9.25 -3.31 7.00
N GLU A 124 8.23 -3.81 6.31
CA GLU A 124 7.44 -4.97 6.71
C GLU A 124 7.60 -6.06 5.65
N GLU A 125 8.05 -7.24 6.06
CA GLU A 125 8.15 -8.40 5.18
C GLU A 125 6.82 -9.16 5.14
N PHE A 126 6.48 -9.74 3.98
CA PHE A 126 5.38 -10.69 3.90
C PHE A 126 5.84 -11.96 4.61
N ARG A 127 5.55 -12.08 5.91
CA ARG A 127 5.98 -13.24 6.71
C ARG A 127 5.62 -14.54 5.98
N ARG A 128 6.57 -15.47 5.92
CA ARG A 128 6.21 -16.89 5.71
C ARG A 128 5.48 -17.37 6.97
N PRO A 129 4.47 -18.24 6.84
CA PRO A 129 4.03 -19.00 8.00
C PRO A 129 5.24 -19.76 8.54
N THR A 130 5.53 -19.59 9.83
CA THR A 130 6.43 -20.49 10.56
C THR A 130 5.83 -21.89 10.46
N ASN A 131 6.53 -22.79 9.77
CA ASN A 131 6.31 -24.23 9.88
C ASN A 131 6.48 -24.67 11.34
#